data_AF-A0A7H9VHP6-F1
#
_entry.id   AF-A0A7H9VHP6-F1
#
_cell.length_a   1.000
_cell.length_b   1.000
_cell.length_c   1.000
_cell.angle_alpha   90.00
_cell.angle_beta   90.00
_cell.angle_gamma   90.00
#
_symmetry.space_group_name_H-M   'P 1'
#
loop_
_entity.id
_entity.type
_entity.pdbx_description
1 polymer ?
#
loop_
_entity_poly.entity_id
_entity_poly.type
_entity_poly.pdbx_seq_one_letter_code
_entity_poly.pdbx_strand_id
1 'polypeptide(L)' 'FGVMHVDGKDNIIAFVEKPADPPGIPDKPEFALASMGIYVFKTKFLMEQLRRDAAEPGSSRDFGKDIIPYIVQHGKAI' A
#
# COMPACT_ATOMS: atom_id res chain seq x y z
N PHE A 1 3.29 1.90 -11.96
CA PHE A 1 3.45 0.90 -10.89
C PHE A 1 2.87 1.47 -9.61
N GLY A 2 2.46 0.63 -8.65
CA GLY A 2 2.21 1.13 -7.29
C GLY A 2 3.54 1.51 -6.68
N VAL A 3 3.69 2.72 -6.15
CA VAL A 3 4.93 3.19 -5.55
C VAL A 3 4.74 3.28 -4.05
N MET A 4 5.65 2.65 -3.31
CA MET A 4 5.67 2.67 -1.86
C MET A 4 6.67 3.72 -1.39
N HIS A 5 6.23 4.60 -0.49
CA HIS A 5 7.11 5.46 0.27
C HIS A 5 7.34 4.82 1.63
N VAL A 6 8.61 4.70 2.02
CA VAL A 6 9.04 4.04 3.25
C VAL A 6 9.79 4.99 4.16
N ASP A 7 9.74 4.74 5.46
CA ASP A 7 10.62 5.41 6.43
C ASP A 7 11.99 4.72 6.53
N GLY A 8 12.89 5.26 7.36
CA GLY A 8 14.24 4.68 7.58
C GLY A 8 14.28 3.33 8.31
N LYS A 9 13.13 2.69 8.52
CA LYS A 9 12.99 1.33 9.08
C LYS A 9 12.19 0.42 8.15
N ASP A 10 12.07 0.79 6.88
CA ASP A 10 11.32 0.11 5.83
C ASP A 10 9.80 -0.01 6.10
N ASN A 11 9.23 0.76 7.05
CA ASN A 11 7.77 0.78 7.20
C ASN A 11 7.17 1.57 6.04
N ILE A 12 6.13 1.02 5.40
CA ILE A 12 5.41 1.70 4.32
C ILE A 12 4.54 2.78 4.95
N ILE A 13 4.85 4.05 4.64
CA ILE A 13 4.12 5.23 5.11
C ILE A 13 3.16 5.81 4.07
N ALA A 14 3.36 5.51 2.79
CA ALA A 14 2.41 5.83 1.75
C ALA A 14 2.45 4.81 0.60
N PHE A 15 1.30 4.60 -0.02
CA PHE A 15 1.19 3.84 -1.26
C PHE A 15 0.48 4.72 -2.29
N VAL A 16 1.12 4.95 -3.44
CA VAL A 16 0.55 5.77 -4.52
C VAL A 16 0.50 4.93 -5.79
N GLU A 17 -0.69 4.74 -6.34
CA GLU A 17 -0.82 3.98 -7.59
C GLU A 17 -0.52 4.86 -8.80
N LYS A 18 0.50 4.48 -9.59
CA LYS A 18 0.91 5.15 -10.85
C LYS A 18 1.09 6.67 -10.68
N PRO A 19 1.92 7.13 -9.73
CA PRO A 19 2.19 8.56 -9.59
C PRO A 19 2.90 9.09 -10.85
N ALA A 20 2.54 10.32 -11.24
CA ALA A 20 3.27 11.06 -12.27
C ALA A 20 4.69 11.44 -11.78
N ASP A 21 4.83 11.69 -10.48
CA ASP A 21 6.09 11.97 -9.79
C ASP A 21 6.31 10.94 -8.66
N PRO A 22 7.09 9.87 -8.88
CA PRO A 22 7.29 8.81 -7.91
C PRO A 22 8.10 9.29 -6.69
N PRO A 23 7.65 9.03 -5.44
CA PRO A 23 8.47 9.33 -4.27
C PRO A 23 9.76 8.50 -4.28
N GLY A 24 10.88 9.20 -4.06
CA GLY A 24 12.20 8.59 -3.94
C GLY A 24 12.40 7.86 -2.60
N ILE A 25 13.35 6.93 -2.56
CA ILE A 25 13.78 6.27 -1.32
C ILE A 25 14.60 7.26 -0.49
N PRO A 26 14.43 7.34 0.85
CA PRO A 26 15.11 8.32 1.70
C PRO A 26 16.63 8.44 1.46
N ASP A 27 17.33 7.32 1.32
CA ASP A 27 18.79 7.29 1.09
C ASP A 27 19.17 7.26 -0.41
N LYS A 28 18.20 7.14 -1.30
CA LYS A 28 18.39 6.98 -2.76
C LYS A 28 17.27 7.69 -3.54
N PRO A 29 17.27 9.05 -3.58
CA PRO A 29 16.16 9.83 -4.15
C PRO A 29 15.95 9.60 -5.64
N GLU A 30 16.97 9.12 -6.36
CA GLU A 30 16.92 8.76 -7.79
C GLU A 30 16.11 7.46 -8.05
N PHE A 31 15.77 6.70 -7.00
CA PHE A 31 15.13 5.39 -7.08
C PHE A 31 13.81 5.38 -6.33
N ALA A 32 12.82 4.63 -6.86
CA ALA A 32 11.52 4.45 -6.24
C ALA A 32 11.25 2.96 -5.95
N LEU A 33 10.57 2.66 -4.84
CA LEU A 33 10.10 1.30 -4.55
C LEU A 33 8.80 1.02 -5.32
N ALA A 34 8.94 0.37 -6.47
CA ALA A 34 7.81 -0.12 -7.23
C ALA A 34 7.27 -1.43 -6.62
N SER A 35 6.01 -1.44 -6.21
CA SER A 35 5.27 -2.64 -5.85
C SER A 35 5.20 -3.62 -7.02
N MET A 36 5.60 -4.85 -6.75
CA MET A 36 5.50 -5.99 -7.68
C MET A 36 4.10 -6.62 -7.70
N GLY A 37 3.17 -6.14 -6.88
CA GLY A 37 1.86 -6.77 -6.70
C GLY A 37 1.89 -8.04 -5.85
N ILE A 38 2.95 -8.24 -5.07
CA ILE A 38 3.09 -9.38 -4.15
C ILE A 38 2.86 -8.85 -2.73
N TYR A 39 1.86 -9.40 -2.05
CA TYR A 39 1.48 -8.99 -0.70
C TYR A 39 1.38 -10.20 0.22
N VAL A 40 1.96 -10.09 1.42
CA VAL A 40 1.94 -11.17 2.42
C VAL A 40 1.09 -10.72 3.60
N PHE A 41 0.08 -11.53 3.93
CA PHE A 41 -0.85 -11.23 5.02
C PHE A 41 -1.02 -12.43 5.94
N LYS A 42 -1.34 -12.16 7.21
CA LYS A 42 -2.02 -13.15 8.04
C LYS A 42 -3.43 -13.38 7.48
N THR A 43 -3.82 -14.62 7.24
CA THR A 43 -5.09 -14.96 6.58
C THR A 43 -6.30 -14.35 7.28
N LYS A 44 -6.36 -14.41 8.63
CA LYS A 44 -7.46 -13.82 9.41
C LYS A 44 -7.60 -12.32 9.14
N PHE A 45 -6.48 -11.60 9.16
CA PHE A 45 -6.44 -10.17 8.90
C PHE A 45 -6.90 -9.83 7.48
N LEU A 46 -6.42 -10.58 6.47
CA LEU A 46 -6.86 -10.37 5.09
C LEU A 46 -8.38 -10.53 4.93
N MET A 47 -8.95 -11.56 5.55
CA MET A 47 -10.39 -11.81 5.49
C MET A 47 -11.22 -10.70 6.17
N GLU A 48 -10.69 -10.07 7.22
CA GLU A 48 -11.32 -8.90 7.85
C GLU A 48 -11.29 -7.69 6.90
N GLN A 49 -10.14 -7.43 6.27
CA GLN A 49 -9.99 -6.29 5.34
C GLN A 49 -10.85 -6.46 4.07
N LEU A 50 -10.98 -7.68 3.55
CA LEU A 50 -11.84 -7.95 2.39
C LEU A 50 -13.33 -7.77 2.72
N ARG A 51 -13.78 -8.17 3.91
CA ARG A 51 -15.17 -7.94 4.35
C ARG A 51 -15.44 -6.46 4.59
N ARG A 52 -14.50 -5.76 5.21
CA ARG A 52 -14.55 -4.30 5.37
C ARG A 52 -14.67 -3.62 4.02
N ASP A 53 -13.76 -3.95 3.10
CA ASP A 53 -13.78 -3.39 1.75
C ASP A 53 -15.14 -3.63 1.13
N ALA A 54 -15.63 -4.86 1.02
CA ALA A 54 -16.92 -5.20 0.41
C ALA A 54 -18.13 -4.40 0.95
N ALA A 55 -18.08 -3.97 2.22
CA ALA A 55 -19.12 -3.15 2.84
C ALA A 55 -18.97 -1.65 2.56
N GLU A 56 -17.80 -1.18 2.12
CA GLU A 56 -17.50 0.22 1.81
C GLU A 56 -18.14 0.64 0.47
N PRO A 57 -19.09 1.58 0.45
CA PRO A 57 -19.64 2.13 -0.78
C PRO A 57 -18.59 2.93 -1.54
N GLY A 58 -18.45 2.71 -2.84
CA GLY A 58 -17.53 3.46 -3.70
C GLY A 58 -16.10 2.91 -3.78
N SER A 59 -15.77 1.84 -3.04
CA SER A 59 -14.52 1.11 -3.28
C SER A 59 -14.51 0.47 -4.67
N SER A 60 -13.34 0.51 -5.32
CA SER A 60 -13.11 -0.09 -6.63
C SER A 60 -12.80 -1.59 -6.58
N ARG A 61 -12.79 -2.17 -5.37
CA ARG A 61 -12.52 -3.59 -5.09
C ARG A 61 -11.12 -4.01 -5.53
N ASP A 62 -10.16 -3.10 -5.43
CA ASP A 62 -8.78 -3.32 -5.86
C ASP A 62 -7.81 -3.22 -4.68
N PHE A 63 -6.75 -4.05 -4.73
CA PHE A 63 -5.74 -4.03 -3.67
C PHE A 63 -4.95 -2.73 -3.64
N GLY A 64 -4.46 -2.27 -4.80
CA GLY A 64 -3.61 -1.08 -4.89
C GLY A 64 -4.38 0.22 -4.64
N LYS A 65 -5.66 0.26 -4.95
CA LYS A 65 -6.49 1.48 -4.79
C LYS A 65 -7.19 1.57 -3.45
N ASP A 66 -7.69 0.45 -2.94
CA ASP A 66 -8.61 0.47 -1.80
C ASP A 66 -7.97 -0.19 -0.56
N ILE A 67 -7.51 -1.44 -0.69
CA ILE A 67 -7.11 -2.24 0.47
C ILE A 67 -5.74 -1.79 1.03
N ILE A 68 -4.71 -1.69 0.20
CA ILE A 68 -3.35 -1.35 0.62
C ILE A 68 -3.28 0.08 1.18
N PRO A 69 -3.81 1.12 0.48
CA PRO A 69 -3.77 2.48 1.02
C PRO A 69 -4.48 2.59 2.37
N TYR A 70 -5.61 1.89 2.56
CA TYR A 70 -6.31 1.87 3.84
C TYR A 70 -5.46 1.25 4.96
N ILE A 71 -4.81 0.12 4.70
CA ILE A 71 -3.96 -0.57 5.69
C ILE A 71 -2.75 0.29 6.06
N VAL A 72 -2.15 0.96 5.08
CA VAL A 72 -1.01 1.87 5.30
C VAL A 72 -1.42 3.04 6.19
N GLN A 73 -2.62 3.60 5.98
CA GLN A 73 -3.12 4.75 6.75
C GLN A 73 -3.58 4.37 8.18
N HIS A 74 -4.20 3.21 8.36
CA HIS A 74 -4.88 2.83 9.61
C HIS A 74 -4.19 1.70 10.39
N GLY A 75 -3.06 1.20 9.89
CA GLY A 75 -2.40 0.02 10.43
C GLY A 75 -0.88 0.12 10.39
N LYS A 76 -0.24 -1.05 10.35
CA LYS A 76 1.21 -1.19 10.22
C LYS A 76 1.50 -2.06 9.00
N ALA A 77 2.20 -1.48 8.03
CA ALA A 77 2.74 -2.16 6.87
C ALA A 77 4.27 -2.09 6.90
N ILE A 78 4.91 -3.24 6.72
CA ILE A 78 6.37 -3.48 6.75
C ILE A 78 6.75 -4.31 5.54
#